data_AF-J2LBY4-F1
#
_entry.id   AF-J2LBY4-F1
#
_cell.length_a   1.000
_cell.length_b   1.000
_cell.length_c   1.000
_cell.angle_alpha   90.00
_cell.angle_beta   90.00
_cell.angle_gamma   90.00
#
_symmetry.space_group_name_H-M   'P 1'
#
loop_
_entity.id
_entity.type
_entity.pdbx_description
1 polymer ?
#
loop_
_entity_poly.entity_id
_entity_poly.type
_entity_poly.pdbx_seq_one_letter_code
_entity_poly.pdbx_strand_id
1 'polypeptide(L)'
;MSPKAKVIAWIFGILAAYAASVGVGAYRIVSSEMFPLAEKGLAAYLVATKSDGANKPIRFKWWSSWFFKNSTSDGLAQFLLCTSSSPSRCHTIVAYGAEGMWYITVDGNLVKTDK
;
A
#
# COMPACT_ATOMS: atom_id res chain seq x y z
N MET A 1 3.24 22.95 35.57
CA MET A 1 2.43 21.80 35.09
C MET A 1 2.73 20.57 35.95
N SER A 2 1.71 19.86 36.42
CA SER A 2 1.89 18.69 37.30
C SER A 2 2.61 17.54 36.58
N PRO A 3 3.31 16.64 37.29
CA PRO A 3 3.95 15.47 36.69
C PRO A 3 2.98 14.60 35.87
N LYS A 4 1.74 14.44 36.35
CA LYS A 4 0.67 13.71 35.65
C LYS A 4 0.31 14.36 34.31
N ALA A 5 0.17 15.68 34.28
CA ALA A 5 -0.12 16.41 33.04
C ALA A 5 1.04 16.35 32.03
N LYS A 6 2.30 16.32 32.50
CA LYS A 6 3.47 16.10 31.62
C LYS A 6 3.42 14.73 30.96
N VAL A 7 3.16 13.66 31.72
CA VAL A 7 3.08 12.29 31.17
C VAL A 7 1.97 12.17 30.13
N ILE A 8 0.79 12.74 30.42
CA ILE A 8 -0.34 12.74 29.48
C ILE A 8 0.04 13.46 28.18
N ALA A 9 0.64 14.66 28.27
CA ALA A 9 1.07 15.41 27.10
C ALA A 9 2.09 14.63 26.24
N TRP A 10 3.02 13.92 26.88
CA TRP A 10 3.98 13.06 26.16
C TRP A 10 3.31 11.91 25.42
N ILE A 11 2.36 11.22 26.05
CA ILE A 11 1.61 10.12 25.40
C ILE A 11 0.88 10.65 24.16
N PHE A 12 0.16 11.77 24.29
CA PHE A 12 -0.52 12.38 23.15
C PHE A 12 0.46 12.84 22.06
N GLY A 13 1.61 13.40 22.44
CA GLY A 13 2.64 13.79 21.49
C GLY A 13 3.17 12.61 20.67
N ILE A 14 3.44 11.47 21.31
CA ILE A 14 3.91 10.25 20.64
C ILE A 14 2.83 9.69 19.71
N LEU A 15 1.57 9.63 20.17
CA LEU A 15 0.45 9.15 19.35
C LEU A 15 0.22 10.04 18.12
N ALA A 16 0.30 11.36 18.29
CA ALA A 16 0.17 12.32 17.19
C ALA A 16 1.31 12.16 16.17
N ALA A 17 2.55 12.03 16.64
CA ALA A 17 3.71 11.80 15.77
C ALA A 17 3.59 10.49 14.99
N TYR A 18 3.13 9.42 15.65
CA TYR A 18 2.87 8.14 14.99
C TYR A 18 1.78 8.26 13.93
N ALA A 19 0.64 8.88 14.26
CA ALA A 19 -0.46 9.07 13.30
C ALA A 19 -0.03 9.92 12.10
N ALA A 20 0.78 10.96 12.31
CA ALA A 20 1.35 11.76 11.23
C ALA A 20 2.30 10.94 10.34
N SER A 21 3.18 10.14 10.94
CA SER A 21 4.09 9.25 10.20
C SER A 21 3.31 8.26 9.34
N VAL A 22 2.24 7.68 9.91
CA VAL A 22 1.29 6.82 9.20
C VAL A 22 0.67 7.60 8.01
N GLY A 23 0.04 8.75 8.25
CA GLY A 23 -0.56 9.54 7.17
C GLY A 23 0.41 9.89 6.02
N VAL A 24 1.65 10.27 6.35
CA VAL A 24 2.70 10.57 5.36
C VAL A 24 3.10 9.33 4.56
N GLY A 25 3.22 8.17 5.20
CA GLY A 25 3.53 6.92 4.52
C GLY A 25 2.44 6.51 3.53
N ALA A 26 1.17 6.57 3.96
CA ALA A 26 0.02 6.31 3.10
C ALA A 26 0.01 7.27 1.89
N TYR A 27 0.16 8.57 2.14
CA TYR A 27 0.18 9.59 1.10
C TYR A 27 1.25 9.31 0.04
N ARG A 28 2.49 9.05 0.45
CA ARG A 28 3.61 8.75 -0.46
C ARG A 28 3.34 7.56 -1.37
N ILE A 29 2.67 6.54 -0.85
CA ILE A 29 2.31 5.35 -1.64
C ILE A 29 1.19 5.68 -2.62
N VAL A 30 0.06 6.21 -2.14
CA VAL A 30 -1.11 6.44 -2.99
C VAL A 30 -0.89 7.52 -4.05
N SER A 31 0.07 8.43 -3.83
CA SER A 31 0.44 9.48 -4.79
C SER A 31 1.55 9.06 -5.77
N SER A 32 2.05 7.83 -5.68
CA SER A 32 3.17 7.36 -6.50
C SER A 32 2.73 6.81 -7.86
N GLU A 33 3.66 6.77 -8.81
CA GLU A 33 3.41 6.23 -10.16
C GLU A 33 3.09 4.72 -10.15
N MET A 34 3.59 3.98 -9.16
CA MET A 34 3.34 2.54 -9.05
C MET A 34 1.95 2.19 -8.52
N PHE A 35 1.29 3.11 -7.81
CA PHE A 35 -0.01 2.84 -7.22
C PHE A 35 -1.11 2.51 -8.25
N PRO A 36 -1.33 3.30 -9.33
CA PRO A 36 -2.29 2.92 -10.36
C PRO A 36 -1.91 1.63 -11.10
N LEU A 37 -0.61 1.32 -11.22
CA LEU A 37 -0.15 0.05 -11.78
C LEU A 37 -0.50 -1.13 -10.86
N ALA A 38 -0.36 -0.95 -9.55
CA ALA A 38 -0.75 -1.94 -8.56
C ALA A 38 -2.25 -2.21 -8.56
N GLU A 39 -3.09 -1.18 -8.70
CA GLU A 39 -4.55 -1.34 -8.81
C GLU A 39 -4.92 -2.11 -10.09
N LYS A 40 -4.32 -1.76 -11.24
CA LYS A 40 -4.50 -2.49 -12.49
C LYS A 40 -4.02 -3.94 -12.39
N GLY A 41 -2.85 -4.16 -11.79
CA GLY A 41 -2.28 -5.49 -11.58
C GLY A 41 -3.18 -6.36 -10.71
N LEU A 42 -3.69 -5.82 -9.60
CA LEU A 42 -4.66 -6.54 -8.76
C LEU A 42 -5.95 -6.83 -9.54
N ALA A 43 -6.49 -5.86 -10.29
CA ALA A 43 -7.69 -6.09 -11.09
C ALA A 43 -7.49 -7.22 -12.12
N ALA A 44 -6.36 -7.22 -12.84
CA ALA A 44 -6.01 -8.25 -13.81
C ALA A 44 -5.86 -9.63 -13.15
N TYR A 45 -5.20 -9.68 -12.00
CA TYR A 45 -5.06 -10.91 -11.20
C TYR A 45 -6.43 -11.48 -10.79
N LEU A 46 -7.34 -10.63 -10.31
CA LEU A 46 -8.68 -11.05 -9.88
C LEU A 46 -9.52 -11.57 -11.05
N VAL A 47 -9.41 -10.95 -12.23
CA VAL A 47 -10.07 -11.42 -13.46
C VAL A 47 -9.50 -12.78 -13.88
N ALA A 48 -8.17 -12.92 -13.92
CA ALA A 48 -7.50 -14.16 -14.32
C ALA A 48 -7.82 -15.34 -13.38
N THR A 49 -7.98 -15.05 -12.09
CA THR A 49 -8.31 -16.05 -11.05
C THR A 49 -9.82 -16.28 -10.88
N LYS A 50 -10.67 -15.64 -11.70
CA LYS A 50 -12.14 -15.71 -11.60
C LYS A 50 -12.66 -15.40 -10.19
N SER A 51 -12.05 -14.43 -9.51
CA SER A 51 -12.42 -14.03 -8.16
C SER A 51 -13.72 -13.22 -8.15
N ASP A 52 -14.57 -13.40 -7.13
CA ASP A 52 -15.77 -12.58 -6.89
C ASP A 52 -15.46 -11.08 -6.66
N GLY A 53 -14.20 -10.77 -6.38
CA GLY A 53 -13.67 -9.41 -6.30
C GLY A 53 -13.38 -8.77 -7.66
N ALA A 54 -13.46 -9.51 -8.76
CA ALA A 54 -13.26 -8.97 -10.10
C ALA A 54 -14.28 -7.85 -10.37
N ASN A 55 -13.78 -6.69 -10.83
CA ASN A 55 -14.57 -5.47 -11.07
C ASN A 55 -15.15 -4.79 -9.83
N LYS A 56 -14.71 -5.15 -8.61
CA LYS A 56 -15.08 -4.42 -7.39
C LYS A 56 -14.10 -3.27 -7.13
N PRO A 57 -14.54 -2.20 -6.44
CA PRO A 57 -13.63 -1.14 -6.02
C PRO A 57 -12.49 -1.68 -5.16
N ILE A 58 -11.27 -1.34 -5.56
CA ILE A 58 -10.02 -1.61 -4.85
C ILE A 58 -9.75 -0.41 -3.93
N ARG A 59 -9.26 -0.69 -2.72
CA ARG A 59 -8.90 0.34 -1.74
C ARG A 59 -7.60 0.00 -1.05
N PHE A 60 -6.80 1.02 -0.79
CA PHE A 60 -5.63 0.91 0.07
C PHE A 60 -6.04 0.67 1.52
N LYS A 61 -5.42 -0.32 2.18
CA LYS A 61 -5.67 -0.62 3.59
C LYS A 61 -4.48 -0.29 4.48
N TRP A 62 -3.28 -0.71 4.09
CA TRP A 62 -2.10 -0.60 4.95
C TRP A 62 -0.82 -0.75 4.13
N TRP A 63 0.33 -0.39 4.71
CA TRP A 63 1.65 -0.68 4.16
C TRP A 63 2.57 -1.20 5.25
N SER A 64 3.32 -2.26 4.94
CA SER A 64 4.19 -2.93 5.92
C SER A 64 5.58 -2.33 5.97
N SER A 65 6.00 -1.64 4.91
CA SER A 65 7.38 -1.14 4.79
C SER A 65 7.45 0.37 4.94
N TRP A 66 8.10 0.84 6.00
CA TRP A 66 8.54 2.25 6.12
C TRP A 66 9.58 2.61 5.05
N PHE A 67 10.19 1.60 4.41
CA PHE A 67 11.08 1.74 3.29
C PHE A 67 10.24 1.80 2.00
N PHE A 68 9.85 3.01 1.63
CA PHE A 68 9.27 3.33 0.32
C PHE A 68 10.27 4.17 -0.46
N LYS A 69 10.62 3.70 -1.66
CA LYS A 69 11.44 4.45 -2.61
C LYS A 69 10.70 4.56 -3.93
N ASN A 70 10.33 5.78 -4.31
CA ASN A 70 9.64 6.07 -5.57
C ASN A 70 10.67 6.20 -6.70
N SER A 71 11.16 5.08 -7.21
CA SER A 71 12.21 5.02 -8.22
C SER A 71 12.01 3.81 -9.11
N THR A 72 12.11 3.98 -10.41
CA THR A 72 11.98 2.86 -11.36
C THR A 72 13.28 2.04 -11.51
N SER A 73 14.40 2.49 -10.94
CA SER A 73 15.68 1.76 -10.97
C SER A 73 15.90 0.85 -9.77
N ASP A 74 15.38 1.24 -8.61
CA ASP A 74 15.64 0.57 -7.33
C ASP A 74 14.54 0.84 -6.28
N GLY A 75 13.35 1.21 -6.76
CA GLY A 75 12.20 1.43 -5.91
C GLY A 75 11.69 0.15 -5.29
N LEU A 76 11.08 0.28 -4.12
CA LEU A 76 10.41 -0.82 -3.43
C LEU A 76 9.23 -0.26 -2.62
N ALA A 77 8.12 -0.96 -2.68
CA ALA A 77 6.95 -0.73 -1.85
C ALA A 77 6.26 -2.06 -1.54
N GLN A 78 5.80 -2.22 -0.29
CA GLN A 78 4.97 -3.35 0.10
C GLN A 78 3.73 -2.85 0.85
N PHE A 79 2.56 -3.21 0.34
CA PHE A 79 1.28 -2.72 0.86
C PHE A 79 0.11 -3.67 0.60
N LEU A 80 -1.02 -3.37 1.23
CA LEU A 80 -2.25 -4.13 1.16
C LEU A 80 -3.31 -3.35 0.38
N LEU A 81 -3.82 -3.97 -0.67
CA LEU A 81 -5.00 -3.53 -1.38
C LEU A 81 -6.15 -4.50 -1.09
N CYS A 82 -7.33 -3.97 -0.80
CA CYS A 82 -8.51 -4.79 -0.52
C CYS A 82 -9.61 -4.50 -1.54
N THR A 83 -10.37 -5.54 -1.87
CA THR A 83 -11.58 -5.40 -2.66
C THR A 83 -12.77 -5.21 -1.73
N SER A 84 -13.79 -4.50 -2.23
CA SER A 84 -15.07 -4.34 -1.53
C SER A 84 -15.96 -5.60 -1.62
N SER A 85 -15.37 -6.79 -1.82
CA SER A 85 -16.12 -8.06 -1.82
C SER A 85 -16.65 -8.37 -0.41
N SER A 86 -17.62 -9.29 -0.31
CA SER A 86 -18.07 -9.85 0.97
C SER A 86 -17.76 -11.35 1.00
N PRO A 87 -16.87 -11.82 1.91
CA PRO A 87 -16.03 -11.03 2.80
C PRO A 87 -14.97 -10.21 2.04
N SER A 88 -14.53 -9.09 2.62
CA SER A 88 -13.51 -8.23 1.99
C SER A 88 -12.16 -8.95 2.00
N ARG A 89 -11.63 -9.21 0.81
CA ARG A 89 -10.33 -9.86 0.65
C ARG A 89 -9.26 -8.81 0.41
N CYS A 90 -8.14 -8.98 1.11
CA CYS A 90 -6.98 -8.12 0.98
C CYS A 90 -5.83 -8.92 0.40
N HIS A 91 -5.09 -8.27 -0.51
CA HIS A 91 -4.00 -8.85 -1.27
C HIS A 91 -2.72 -8.10 -0.95
N THR A 92 -1.64 -8.86 -0.79
CA THR A 92 -0.31 -8.30 -0.61
C THR A 92 0.24 -7.88 -1.96
N ILE A 93 0.54 -6.60 -2.07
CA ILE A 93 1.19 -6.02 -3.23
C ILE A 93 2.65 -5.78 -2.89
N VAL A 94 3.55 -6.25 -3.75
CA VAL A 94 4.94 -5.82 -3.77
C VAL A 94 5.21 -5.15 -5.11
N ALA A 95 5.53 -3.86 -5.08
CA ALA A 95 5.97 -3.10 -6.23
C ALA A 95 7.48 -2.88 -6.13
N TYR A 96 8.22 -3.24 -7.17
CA TYR A 96 9.67 -3.01 -7.22
C TYR A 96 10.08 -2.43 -8.58
N GLY A 97 11.01 -1.48 -8.55
CA GLY A 97 11.59 -0.88 -9.75
C GLY A 97 12.79 -1.69 -10.23
N ALA A 98 12.82 -2.04 -11.51
CA ALA A 98 13.98 -2.62 -12.16
C ALA A 98 14.01 -2.18 -13.64
N GLU A 99 15.20 -1.95 -14.19
CA GLU A 99 15.38 -1.62 -15.61
C GLU A 99 14.52 -0.43 -16.11
N GLY A 100 14.22 0.53 -15.22
CA GLY A 100 13.40 1.70 -15.56
C GLY A 100 11.89 1.40 -15.65
N MET A 101 11.44 0.24 -15.16
CA MET A 101 10.04 -0.15 -15.11
C MET A 101 9.61 -0.60 -13.71
N TRP A 102 8.31 -0.47 -13.42
CA TRP A 102 7.70 -1.04 -12.22
C TRP A 102 7.21 -2.45 -12.49
N TYR A 103 7.55 -3.36 -11.58
CA TYR A 103 7.04 -4.72 -11.54
C TYR A 103 6.13 -4.87 -10.32
N ILE A 104 4.96 -5.46 -10.54
CA ILE A 104 3.94 -5.65 -9.51
C ILE A 104 3.74 -7.13 -9.26
N THR A 105 3.84 -7.55 -8.00
CA THR A 105 3.39 -8.87 -7.58
C THR A 105 2.15 -8.77 -6.70
N VAL A 106 1.24 -9.71 -6.87
CA VAL A 106 0.00 -9.85 -6.09
C VAL A 106 0.03 -11.21 -5.40
N ASP A 107 0.09 -11.21 -4.07
CA ASP A 107 0.26 -12.42 -3.24
C ASP A 107 1.45 -13.29 -3.70
N GLY A 108 2.53 -12.64 -4.14
CA GLY A 108 3.74 -13.31 -4.65
C GLY A 108 3.70 -13.68 -6.14
N ASN A 109 2.58 -13.48 -6.84
CA ASN A 109 2.46 -13.75 -8.27
C ASN A 109 2.78 -12.49 -9.08
N LEU A 110 3.79 -12.56 -9.94
CA LEU A 110 4.11 -11.46 -10.85
C LEU A 110 2.95 -11.25 -11.83
N VAL A 111 2.41 -10.03 -11.86
CA VAL A 111 1.34 -9.66 -12.78
C VAL A 111 1.91 -8.76 -13.87
N LYS A 112 1.64 -9.09 -15.13
CA LYS A 112 1.95 -8.20 -16.24
C LYS A 112 1.03 -6.99 -16.18
N THR A 113 1.60 -5.84 -15.84
CA THR A 113 0.98 -4.55 -16.02
C THR A 113 1.52 -3.98 -17.34
N ASP A 114 0.96 -4.44 -18.46
CA ASP A 114 1.34 -3.90 -19.77
C ASP A 114 1.08 -2.38 -19.81
N LYS A 115 1.95 -1.65 -20.51
CA LYS A 115 1.91 -0.18 -20.67
C LYS A 115 0.62 0.30 -21.31
#